data_AF-A0A447KW16-F1
#
_entry.id   AF-A0A447KW16-F1
#
_cell.length_a   1.000
_cell.length_b   1.000
_cell.length_c   1.000
_cell.angle_alpha   90.00
_cell.angle_beta   90.00
_cell.angle_gamma   90.00
#
_symmetry.space_group_name_H-M   'P 1'
#
loop_
_entity.id
_entity.type
_entity.pdbx_description
1 polymer ?
#
loop_
_entity_poly.entity_id
_entity_poly.type
_entity_poly.pdbx_seq_one_letter_code
_entity_poly.pdbx_strand_id
1 'polypeptide(L)'
;MGSYQAARIIRFHVEFWDRTPLQEQQTIFGRDKHSGAPLGMQHEHDEPDYANDPHGEIIPMDAHIRLANPRTPASQSNLMLRRGYSYSLGVSNAGQLEMGLLFVCYQADLEKGFLTVQKRLNGEALEEYVKPIGGGYFFVLPGVKDRQDSLGSALLSS
;
A
#
# COMPACT_ATOMS: atom_id res chain seq x y z
N MET A 1 22.46 1.80 8.89
CA MET A 1 21.73 2.90 8.20
C MET A 1 20.29 2.88 8.67
N GLY A 2 19.62 4.04 8.69
CA GLY A 2 18.20 4.15 9.00
C GLY A 2 17.32 3.92 7.76
N SER A 3 16.01 4.13 7.90
CA SER A 3 15.05 4.06 6.78
C SER A 3 13.91 5.04 7.00
N TYR A 4 13.36 5.61 5.93
CA TYR A 4 12.13 6.37 6.03
C TYR A 4 10.95 5.43 6.24
N GLN A 5 10.07 5.80 7.16
CA GLN A 5 8.81 5.10 7.42
C GLN A 5 7.64 6.03 7.08
N ALA A 6 6.67 5.50 6.34
CA ALA A 6 5.34 6.11 6.24
C ALA A 6 4.33 5.22 6.94
N ALA A 7 3.50 5.84 7.78
CA ALA A 7 2.38 5.19 8.45
C ALA A 7 1.07 5.86 8.03
N ARG A 8 0.04 5.06 7.79
CA ARG A 8 -1.33 5.50 7.51
C ARG A 8 -2.32 4.63 8.27
N ILE A 9 -3.27 5.28 8.93
CA ILE A 9 -4.47 4.63 9.46
C ILE A 9 -5.53 4.79 8.37
N ILE A 10 -5.90 3.69 7.72
CA ILE A 10 -6.83 3.68 6.60
C ILE A 10 -8.07 2.93 7.04
N ARG A 11 -9.21 3.61 7.16
CA ARG A 11 -10.50 3.01 7.48
C ARG A 11 -11.13 2.40 6.24
N PHE A 12 -11.79 1.26 6.38
CA PHE A 12 -12.57 0.63 5.33
C PHE A 12 -14.06 0.91 5.50
N HIS A 13 -14.77 1.06 4.38
CA HIS A 13 -16.22 1.05 4.32
C HIS A 13 -16.70 -0.40 4.06
N VAL A 14 -16.55 -1.26 5.07
CA VAL A 14 -16.68 -2.72 4.94
C VAL A 14 -18.06 -3.15 4.45
N GLU A 15 -19.13 -2.56 5.00
CA GLU A 15 -20.51 -2.92 4.63
C GLU A 15 -20.83 -2.54 3.18
N PHE A 16 -20.18 -1.50 2.66
CA PHE A 16 -20.31 -1.10 1.27
C PHE A 16 -19.51 -2.05 0.36
N TRP A 17 -18.26 -2.33 0.73
CA TRP A 17 -17.39 -3.27 0.02
C TRP A 17 -17.98 -4.67 -0.09
N ASP A 18 -18.62 -5.19 0.97
CA ASP A 18 -19.22 -6.53 0.96
C ASP A 18 -20.43 -6.64 0.01
N ARG A 19 -21.02 -5.51 -0.38
CA ARG A 19 -22.14 -5.44 -1.35
C ARG A 19 -21.67 -5.17 -2.78
N THR A 20 -20.41 -4.75 -2.96
CA THR A 20 -19.79 -4.54 -4.27
C THR A 20 -19.63 -5.88 -4.98
N PRO A 21 -20.04 -6.01 -6.26
CA PRO A 21 -19.85 -7.23 -7.04
C PRO A 21 -18.40 -7.74 -7.00
N LEU A 22 -18.21 -9.05 -6.88
CA LEU A 22 -16.87 -9.67 -6.84
C LEU A 22 -15.99 -9.23 -8.01
N GLN A 23 -16.58 -9.16 -9.21
CA GLN A 23 -15.86 -8.72 -10.41
C GLN A 23 -15.28 -7.31 -10.23
N GLU A 24 -16.09 -6.38 -9.72
CA GLU A 24 -15.66 -5.00 -9.47
C GLU A 24 -14.56 -4.95 -8.40
N GLN A 25 -14.68 -5.72 -7.32
CA GLN A 25 -13.62 -5.82 -6.30
C GLN A 25 -12.28 -6.27 -6.90
N GLN A 26 -12.31 -7.28 -7.78
CA GLN A 26 -11.13 -7.78 -8.45
C GLN A 26 -10.57 -6.79 -9.49
N THR A 27 -11.44 -6.08 -10.20
CA THR A 27 -11.08 -4.99 -11.14
C THR A 27 -10.36 -3.86 -10.40
N ILE A 28 -10.91 -3.39 -9.27
CA ILE A 28 -10.32 -2.33 -8.45
C ILE A 28 -8.90 -2.68 -8.02
N PHE A 29 -8.67 -3.92 -7.57
CA PHE A 29 -7.33 -4.36 -7.16
C PHE A 29 -6.43 -4.74 -8.34
N GLY A 30 -6.97 -5.27 -9.43
CA GLY A 30 -6.22 -5.89 -10.52
C GLY A 30 -5.72 -7.31 -10.21
N ARG A 31 -6.36 -8.00 -9.25
CA ARG A 31 -6.02 -9.38 -8.85
C ARG A 31 -7.27 -10.22 -8.61
N ASP A 32 -7.14 -11.52 -8.83
CA ASP A 32 -8.12 -12.51 -8.41
C ASP A 32 -8.19 -12.56 -6.87
N LYS A 33 -9.41 -12.50 -6.31
CA LYS A 33 -9.61 -12.37 -4.86
C LYS A 33 -9.28 -13.66 -4.12
N HIS A 34 -9.43 -14.81 -4.77
CA HIS A 34 -9.25 -16.11 -4.12
C HIS A 34 -7.80 -16.58 -4.16
N SER A 35 -7.20 -16.60 -5.35
CA SER A 35 -5.82 -17.05 -5.57
C SER A 35 -4.77 -15.97 -5.32
N GLY A 36 -5.18 -14.69 -5.34
CA GLY A 36 -4.26 -13.57 -5.30
C GLY A 36 -3.45 -13.40 -6.58
N ALA A 37 -3.65 -14.22 -7.62
CA ALA A 37 -2.95 -14.06 -8.90
C ALA A 37 -3.30 -12.72 -9.56
N PRO A 38 -2.41 -12.11 -10.35
CA PRO A 38 -2.81 -11.05 -11.27
C PRO A 38 -3.97 -11.53 -12.16
N LEU A 39 -4.89 -10.64 -12.53
CA LEU A 39 -6.00 -11.02 -13.41
C LEU A 39 -5.48 -11.66 -14.70
N GLY A 40 -6.14 -12.75 -15.12
CA GLY A 40 -5.73 -13.53 -16.29
C GLY A 40 -4.57 -14.50 -16.05
N MET A 41 -4.01 -14.56 -14.83
CA MET A 41 -2.90 -15.46 -14.46
C MET A 41 -3.34 -16.53 -13.45
N GLN A 42 -2.43 -17.42 -13.03
CA GLN A 42 -2.80 -18.61 -12.24
C GLN A 42 -2.20 -18.62 -10.83
N HIS A 43 -1.02 -18.04 -10.63
CA HIS A 43 -0.31 -18.10 -9.34
C HIS A 43 -0.18 -16.72 -8.69
N GLU A 44 -0.23 -16.68 -7.35
CA GLU A 44 -0.14 -15.46 -6.55
C GLU A 44 1.10 -14.60 -6.89
N HIS A 45 2.23 -15.27 -7.14
CA HIS A 45 3.52 -14.66 -7.44
C HIS A 45 3.81 -14.46 -8.92
N ASP A 46 2.85 -14.75 -9.80
CA ASP A 46 2.98 -14.42 -11.22
C ASP A 46 3.16 -12.90 -11.38
N GLU A 47 4.00 -12.50 -12.33
CA GLU A 47 4.23 -11.09 -12.66
C GLU A 47 3.39 -10.67 -13.86
N PRO A 48 2.52 -9.65 -13.73
CA PRO A 48 1.72 -9.18 -14.86
C PRO A 48 2.60 -8.52 -15.92
N ASP A 49 2.35 -8.87 -17.17
CA ASP A 49 3.01 -8.27 -18.34
C ASP A 49 2.19 -7.11 -18.90
N TYR A 50 2.40 -5.91 -18.35
CA TYR A 50 1.70 -4.70 -18.79
C TYR A 50 2.06 -4.24 -20.20
N ALA A 51 3.19 -4.70 -20.77
CA ALA A 51 3.56 -4.34 -22.14
C ALA A 51 2.65 -5.03 -23.17
N ASN A 52 2.18 -6.24 -22.86
CA ASN A 52 1.23 -7.01 -23.65
C ASN A 52 -0.25 -6.71 -23.32
N ASP A 53 -0.51 -5.80 -22.38
CA ASP A 53 -1.85 -5.29 -22.06
C ASP A 53 -1.85 -3.74 -22.03
N PRO A 54 -1.48 -3.05 -23.13
CA PRO A 54 -1.25 -1.61 -23.12
C PRO A 54 -2.50 -0.76 -22.88
N HIS A 55 -3.69 -1.34 -23.09
CA HIS A 55 -4.99 -0.68 -22.92
C HIS A 55 -5.69 -1.05 -21.60
N GLY A 56 -5.16 -2.00 -20.83
CA GLY A 56 -5.75 -2.43 -19.57
C GLY A 56 -7.02 -3.26 -19.74
N GLU A 57 -7.08 -4.08 -20.79
CA GLU A 57 -8.20 -4.98 -21.04
C GLU A 57 -8.22 -6.15 -20.05
N ILE A 58 -7.05 -6.56 -19.54
CA ILE A 58 -6.91 -7.64 -18.55
C ILE A 58 -6.78 -7.07 -17.15
N ILE A 59 -5.81 -6.16 -16.94
CA ILE A 59 -5.61 -5.45 -15.68
C ILE A 59 -5.87 -3.96 -15.94
N PRO A 60 -6.98 -3.39 -15.47
CA PRO A 60 -7.36 -2.01 -15.75
C PRO A 60 -6.24 -1.00 -15.48
N MET A 61 -6.19 0.06 -16.29
CA MET A 61 -5.18 1.12 -16.18
C MET A 61 -5.23 1.86 -14.83
N ASP A 62 -6.41 1.88 -14.21
CA ASP A 62 -6.72 2.47 -12.92
C ASP A 62 -6.75 1.45 -11.76
N ALA A 63 -6.39 0.19 -12.01
CA ALA A 63 -6.29 -0.83 -10.96
C ALA A 63 -5.18 -0.49 -9.96
N HIS A 64 -5.45 -0.70 -8.67
CA HIS A 64 -4.55 -0.36 -7.56
C HIS A 64 -3.12 -0.86 -7.78
N ILE A 65 -2.93 -2.13 -8.15
CA ILE A 65 -1.57 -2.68 -8.34
C ILE A 65 -0.82 -2.01 -9.49
N ARG A 66 -1.52 -1.61 -10.55
CA ARG A 66 -0.93 -1.07 -11.78
C ARG A 66 -0.57 0.40 -11.59
N LEU A 67 -1.42 1.16 -10.91
CA LEU A 67 -1.10 2.51 -10.44
C LEU A 67 0.05 2.50 -9.42
N ALA A 68 0.01 1.58 -8.44
CA ALA A 68 1.05 1.47 -7.41
C ALA A 68 2.42 1.07 -7.96
N ASN A 69 2.46 0.20 -8.97
CA ASN A 69 3.69 -0.18 -9.67
C ASN A 69 3.42 -0.50 -11.15
N PRO A 70 3.68 0.43 -12.08
CA PRO A 70 3.49 0.21 -13.52
C PRO A 70 4.58 -0.66 -14.15
N ARG A 71 5.53 -1.17 -13.33
CA ARG A 71 6.60 -2.10 -13.75
C ARG A 71 7.46 -1.62 -14.92
N THR A 72 7.73 -0.31 -14.97
CA THR A 72 8.67 0.26 -15.93
C THR A 72 10.08 0.35 -15.31
N PRO A 73 11.15 0.49 -16.12
CA PRO A 73 12.49 0.73 -15.57
C PRO A 73 12.55 1.93 -14.61
N ALA A 74 11.76 2.98 -14.88
CA ALA A 74 11.70 4.17 -14.02
C ALA A 74 11.01 3.90 -12.67
N SER A 75 9.99 3.04 -12.63
CA SER A 75 9.24 2.74 -11.40
C SER A 75 10.01 1.90 -10.39
N GLN A 76 11.13 1.28 -10.80
CA GLN A 76 12.01 0.51 -9.91
C GLN A 76 12.52 1.35 -8.73
N SER A 77 12.77 2.64 -8.96
CA SER A 77 13.20 3.57 -7.91
C SER A 77 12.13 3.89 -6.88
N ASN A 78 10.86 3.52 -7.14
CA ASN A 78 9.72 3.81 -6.27
C ASN A 78 9.27 2.60 -5.44
N LEU A 79 10.00 1.48 -5.51
CA LEU A 79 9.68 0.31 -4.71
C LEU A 79 9.81 0.62 -3.21
N MET A 80 8.89 0.04 -2.44
CA MET A 80 8.85 0.15 -0.98
C MET A 80 8.52 -1.20 -0.36
N LEU A 81 9.00 -1.43 0.86
CA LEU A 81 8.63 -2.61 1.64
C LEU A 81 7.38 -2.30 2.47
N ARG A 82 6.24 -2.88 2.11
CA ARG A 82 5.00 -2.78 2.90
C ARG A 82 4.99 -3.82 4.02
N ARG A 83 4.57 -3.41 5.22
CA ARG A 83 4.44 -4.25 6.43
C ARG A 83 3.23 -3.79 7.25
N GLY A 84 2.07 -3.75 6.61
CA GLY A 84 0.81 -3.32 7.23
C GLY A 84 0.15 -4.40 8.08
N TYR A 85 -0.82 -3.99 8.89
CA TYR A 85 -1.62 -4.85 9.76
C TYR A 85 -3.09 -4.45 9.69
N SER A 86 -4.00 -5.42 9.70
CA SER A 86 -5.44 -5.13 9.87
C SER A 86 -5.72 -4.62 11.28
N TYR A 87 -6.67 -3.69 11.43
CA TYR A 87 -7.21 -3.30 12.74
C TYR A 87 -8.73 -3.48 12.78
N SER A 88 -9.24 -3.72 13.99
CA SER A 88 -10.68 -3.74 14.31
C SER A 88 -10.89 -3.16 15.70
N LEU A 89 -11.67 -2.10 15.80
CA LEU A 89 -11.91 -1.34 17.03
C LEU A 89 -13.37 -1.43 17.52
N GLY A 90 -14.20 -2.24 16.87
CA GLY A 90 -15.62 -2.40 17.20
C GLY A 90 -16.53 -1.59 16.28
N VAL A 91 -17.53 -0.92 16.86
CA VAL A 91 -18.62 -0.25 16.12
C VAL A 91 -18.65 1.23 16.50
N SER A 92 -18.77 2.10 15.50
CA SER A 92 -18.94 3.55 15.69
C SER A 92 -20.31 3.92 16.27
N ASN A 93 -20.44 5.16 16.73
CA ASN A 93 -21.74 5.71 17.18
C ASN A 93 -22.83 5.68 16.08
N ALA A 94 -22.43 5.63 14.80
CA ALA A 94 -23.33 5.54 13.66
C ALA A 94 -23.68 4.08 13.28
N GLY A 95 -23.23 3.08 14.06
CA GLY A 95 -23.50 1.67 13.82
C GLY A 95 -22.62 1.01 12.75
N GLN A 96 -21.61 1.71 12.23
CA GLN A 96 -20.68 1.17 11.22
C GLN A 96 -19.45 0.52 11.89
N LEU A 97 -18.92 -0.55 11.30
CA LEU A 97 -17.69 -1.19 11.74
C LEU A 97 -16.48 -0.24 11.63
N GLU A 98 -15.70 -0.14 12.69
CA GLU A 98 -14.43 0.61 12.75
C GLU A 98 -13.28 -0.35 12.50
N MET A 99 -13.07 -0.66 11.22
CA MET A 99 -12.07 -1.62 10.74
C MET A 99 -11.26 -1.03 9.60
N GLY A 100 -10.06 -1.56 9.38
CA GLY A 100 -9.24 -1.12 8.26
C GLY A 100 -7.81 -1.64 8.30
N LEU A 101 -6.90 -0.84 7.73
CA LEU A 101 -5.48 -1.13 7.59
C LEU A 101 -4.63 -0.09 8.33
N LEU A 102 -3.77 -0.56 9.22
CA LEU A 102 -2.58 0.15 9.67
C LEU A 102 -1.51 -0.08 8.61
N PHE A 103 -1.49 0.77 7.59
CA PHE A 103 -0.49 0.69 6.54
C PHE A 103 0.83 1.24 7.07
N VAL A 104 1.88 0.43 7.00
CA VAL A 104 3.25 0.84 7.31
C VAL A 104 4.12 0.41 6.16
N CYS A 105 4.98 1.30 5.67
CA CYS A 105 5.99 0.96 4.68
C CYS A 105 7.35 1.59 5.00
N TYR A 106 8.38 0.98 4.45
CA TYR A 106 9.78 1.39 4.61
C TYR A 106 10.44 1.56 3.25
N GLN A 107 11.23 2.62 3.13
CA GLN A 107 11.97 2.96 1.92
C GLN A 107 13.27 3.70 2.25
N ALA A 108 14.22 3.69 1.31
CA ALA A 108 15.47 4.44 1.43
C ALA A 108 15.28 5.94 1.22
N ASP A 109 14.23 6.34 0.50
CA ASP A 109 13.91 7.72 0.14
C ASP A 109 12.38 7.89 0.16
N LEU A 110 11.88 8.78 1.03
CA LEU A 110 10.44 8.99 1.23
C LEU A 110 9.75 9.56 -0.02
N GLU A 111 10.44 10.45 -0.74
CA GLU A 111 9.92 11.11 -1.94
C GLU A 111 9.81 10.12 -3.09
N LYS A 112 10.87 9.35 -3.33
CA LYS A 112 10.88 8.32 -4.38
C LYS A 112 9.93 7.17 -4.08
N GLY A 113 9.79 6.76 -2.82
CA GLY A 113 8.92 5.66 -2.42
C GLY A 113 7.46 6.08 -2.24
N PHE A 114 7.04 6.23 -0.99
CA PHE A 114 5.63 6.41 -0.62
C PHE A 114 4.98 7.63 -1.30
N LEU A 115 5.64 8.80 -1.36
CA LEU A 115 5.02 10.00 -1.93
C LEU A 115 4.75 9.85 -3.43
N THR A 116 5.71 9.30 -4.18
CA THR A 116 5.55 9.04 -5.62
C THR A 116 4.45 8.00 -5.90
N VAL A 117 4.39 6.94 -5.09
CA VAL A 117 3.34 5.92 -5.25
C VAL A 117 1.96 6.48 -4.88
N GLN A 118 1.83 7.18 -3.75
CA GLN A 118 0.56 7.79 -3.35
C GLN A 118 0.09 8.81 -4.40
N LYS A 119 1.00 9.60 -4.98
CA LYS A 119 0.65 10.54 -6.06
C LYS A 119 0.05 9.83 -7.28
N ARG A 120 0.50 8.62 -7.59
CA ARG A 120 -0.08 7.78 -8.66
C ARG A 120 -1.41 7.15 -8.28
N LEU A 121 -1.62 6.89 -7.00
CA LEU A 121 -2.85 6.31 -6.47
C LEU A 121 -3.97 7.33 -6.26
N ASN A 122 -3.66 8.63 -6.20
CA ASN A 122 -4.69 9.66 -6.02
C ASN A 122 -5.77 9.58 -7.10
N GLY A 123 -7.03 9.44 -6.67
CA GLY A 123 -8.19 9.28 -7.55
C GLY A 123 -8.42 7.85 -8.05
N GLU A 124 -7.76 6.85 -7.45
CA GLU A 124 -8.03 5.44 -7.74
C GLU A 124 -9.44 5.02 -7.31
N ALA A 125 -9.99 3.98 -7.95
CA ALA A 125 -11.31 3.45 -7.63
C ALA A 125 -11.42 2.93 -6.18
N LEU A 126 -10.31 2.53 -5.57
CA LEU A 126 -10.28 2.06 -4.18
C LEU A 126 -10.64 3.17 -3.17
N GLU A 127 -10.48 4.46 -3.51
CA GLU A 127 -10.80 5.60 -2.63
C GLU A 127 -12.28 5.65 -2.24
N GLU A 128 -13.18 5.04 -3.02
CA GLU A 128 -14.60 4.94 -2.67
C GLU A 128 -14.83 4.04 -1.43
N TYR A 129 -13.90 3.11 -1.18
CA TYR A 129 -14.02 2.07 -0.16
C TYR A 129 -13.08 2.28 1.03
N VAL A 130 -12.11 3.18 0.91
CA VAL A 130 -11.11 3.42 1.95
C VAL A 130 -10.91 4.90 2.24
N LYS A 131 -10.67 5.21 3.51
CA LYS A 131 -10.45 6.59 3.96
C LYS A 131 -9.23 6.68 4.86
N PRO A 132 -8.14 7.33 4.43
CA PRO A 132 -7.05 7.69 5.32
C PRO A 132 -7.54 8.69 6.39
N ILE A 133 -7.39 8.34 7.66
CA ILE A 133 -7.87 9.15 8.81
C ILE A 133 -6.76 9.54 9.77
N GLY A 134 -5.53 9.05 9.56
CA GLY A 134 -4.39 9.38 10.42
C GLY A 134 -3.09 8.75 9.95
N GLY A 135 -2.05 8.91 10.76
CA GLY A 135 -0.70 8.43 10.48
C GLY A 135 0.32 9.57 10.43
N GLY A 136 1.45 9.33 9.77
CA GLY A 136 2.55 10.29 9.70
C GLY A 136 3.75 9.78 8.91
N TYR A 137 4.78 10.62 8.82
CA TYR A 137 6.07 10.25 8.27
C TYR A 137 7.11 10.32 9.38
N PHE A 138 8.01 9.34 9.39
CA PHE A 138 9.00 9.17 10.42
C PHE A 138 10.33 8.71 9.80
N PHE A 139 11.41 8.90 10.56
CA PHE A 139 12.69 8.29 10.24
C PHE A 139 13.01 7.21 11.27
N VAL A 140 13.18 5.98 10.80
CA VAL A 140 13.61 4.84 11.60
C VAL A 140 15.12 4.96 11.78
N LEU A 141 15.52 5.15 13.04
CA LEU A 141 16.92 5.32 13.39
C LEU A 141 17.75 4.08 13.01
N PRO A 142 19.05 4.25 12.70
CA PRO A 142 19.96 3.13 12.57
C PRO A 142 19.94 2.25 13.82
N GLY A 143 20.21 0.95 13.64
CA GLY A 143 20.38 0.01 14.74
C GLY A 143 21.54 0.40 15.66
N VAL A 144 21.39 0.05 16.94
CA VAL A 144 22.42 0.20 17.97
C VAL A 144 23.58 -0.76 17.67
N LYS A 145 24.83 -0.26 17.68
CA LYS A 145 26.01 -1.04 17.26
C LYS A 145 26.41 -2.11 18.27
N ASP A 146 26.43 -1.76 19.55
CA ASP A 146 26.85 -2.62 20.64
C ASP A 146 26.22 -2.17 21.98
N ARG A 147 26.61 -2.79 23.09
CA ARG A 147 26.02 -2.52 24.42
C ARG A 147 26.39 -1.15 25.01
N GLN A 148 27.38 -0.47 24.44
CA GLN A 148 27.82 0.86 24.86
C GLN A 148 27.14 1.96 24.04
N ASP A 149 26.55 1.59 22.90
CA ASP A 149 25.78 2.48 22.03
C ASP A 149 24.31 2.57 22.49
N SER A 150 23.61 3.60 22.02
CA SER A 150 22.20 3.84 22.31
C SER A 150 21.45 4.31 21.07
N LEU A 151 20.14 4.08 21.04
CA LEU A 151 19.31 4.48 19.91
C LEU A 151 19.36 6.01 19.76
N GLY A 152 19.76 6.48 18.57
CA GLY A 152 19.84 7.92 18.26
C GLY A 152 21.14 8.60 18.70
N SER A 153 22.12 7.86 19.24
CA SER A 153 23.43 8.41 19.62
C SER A 153 24.07 9.26 18.51
N ALA A 154 24.11 8.73 17.28
CA ALA A 154 24.70 9.40 16.12
C ALA A 154 23.97 10.70 15.70
N LEU A 155 22.67 10.82 15.99
CA LEU A 155 21.88 12.03 15.72
C LEU A 155 22.14 13.11 16.75
N LEU A 156 22.39 12.73 18.01
CA LEU A 156 22.65 13.68 19.09
C LEU A 156 24.08 14.21 19.07
N SER A 157 25.00 13.48 18.44
CA SER A 157 26.41 13.86 18.31
C SER A 157 26.74 14.62 17.02
N SER A 158 25.77 14.86 16.15
CA SER A 158 25.97 15.51 14.83
C SER A 158 25.86 17.02 14.88
#